data_AF-A0A6P8C1X1-F1
#
_entry.id   AF-A0A6P8C1X1-F1
#
_cell.length_a   1.000
_cell.length_b   1.000
_cell.length_c   1.000
_cell.angle_alpha   90.00
_cell.angle_beta   90.00
_cell.angle_gamma   90.00
#
_symmetry.space_group_name_H-M   'P 1'
#
loop_
_entity.id
_entity.type
_entity.pdbx_description
1 polymer ?
#
loop_
_entity_poly.entity_id
_entity_poly.type
_entity_poly.pdbx_seq_one_letter_code
_entity_poly.pdbx_strand_id
1 'polypeptide(L)'
;MVENEKKAEETEKGYDRKRELTTFDESKAGVKGLVDAGVEKIPHIFNCEKFSFNKNPGTGQSRFCIPVIDFEGVHSRPTQRSEIVQAILDASKRWGFFQVINHGIPTSLLDGMIQGIRSFHEQDSEVKRDFYTRDINQRKVIYLSNFDLYQAPVTNWRDTLGFAMEPDPPSREELPNVCRDVLIEYSKQVKQLGITIFELIAEALGLKPNYFKEMDYAKHLLILGHYYPTCPEPELAIGTTSHSDNDFLTILLQDNIGGLQVLHENQWVDVIPLHGALIVNIGELLQVPPLFLICRNSPRVNHDTQKPS
;
A
#
# COMPACT_ATOMS: atom_id res chain seq x y z
N MET A 1 -25.44 2.82 -28.32
CA MET A 1 -25.44 2.90 -26.84
C MET A 1 -26.48 2.00 -26.16
N VAL A 2 -27.25 1.15 -26.86
CA VAL A 2 -28.21 0.20 -26.24
C VAL A 2 -27.97 -1.26 -26.64
N GLU A 3 -27.09 -1.52 -27.62
CA GLU A 3 -26.78 -2.90 -28.07
C GLU A 3 -25.54 -3.52 -27.41
N ASN A 4 -24.71 -2.73 -26.71
CA ASN A 4 -23.56 -3.25 -25.96
C ASN A 4 -23.89 -3.67 -24.52
N GLU A 5 -25.08 -3.32 -24.00
CA GLU A 5 -25.53 -3.76 -22.67
C GLU A 5 -26.08 -5.20 -22.71
N LYS A 6 -26.56 -5.67 -23.87
CA LYS A 6 -27.10 -7.04 -24.03
C LYS A 6 -26.06 -8.12 -24.31
N LYS A 7 -24.79 -7.76 -24.47
CA LYS A 7 -23.68 -8.73 -24.62
C LYS A 7 -22.90 -8.94 -23.32
N ALA A 8 -23.30 -8.27 -22.23
CA ALA A 8 -22.66 -8.31 -20.92
C ALA A 8 -23.14 -9.48 -20.03
N GLU A 9 -24.08 -10.30 -20.50
CA GLU A 9 -24.68 -11.43 -19.79
C GLU A 9 -24.42 -12.79 -20.48
N GLU A 10 -23.33 -12.93 -21.23
CA GLU A 10 -22.75 -14.27 -21.47
C GLU A 10 -21.89 -14.64 -20.25
N THR A 11 -22.55 -14.73 -19.10
CA THR A 11 -22.09 -15.46 -17.93
C THR A 11 -21.91 -16.92 -18.36
N GLU A 12 -20.77 -17.51 -18.01
CA GLU A 12 -20.62 -18.96 -17.92
C GLU A 12 -21.88 -19.49 -17.21
N LYS A 13 -22.74 -20.24 -17.91
CA LYS A 13 -24.06 -20.62 -17.41
C LYS A 13 -23.91 -21.28 -16.03
N GLY A 14 -24.25 -20.56 -14.96
CA GLY A 14 -24.24 -21.07 -13.58
C GLY A 14 -23.15 -20.53 -12.63
N TYR A 15 -22.29 -19.59 -13.03
CA TYR A 15 -21.35 -18.94 -12.10
C TYR A 15 -22.07 -17.99 -11.12
N ASP A 16 -21.92 -18.25 -9.82
CA ASP A 16 -22.44 -17.42 -8.74
C ASP A 16 -21.28 -16.77 -7.96
N ARG A 17 -20.91 -15.55 -8.38
CA ARG A 17 -19.84 -14.76 -7.75
C ARG A 17 -20.10 -14.53 -6.26
N LYS A 18 -21.36 -14.29 -5.87
CA LYS A 18 -21.70 -13.98 -4.48
C LYS A 18 -21.39 -15.19 -3.59
N ARG A 19 -21.77 -16.39 -4.04
CA ARG A 19 -21.47 -17.63 -3.33
C ARG A 19 -19.96 -17.88 -3.21
N GLU A 20 -19.20 -17.63 -4.28
CA GLU A 20 -17.73 -17.79 -4.26
C GLU A 20 -17.08 -16.82 -3.27
N LEU A 21 -17.48 -15.52 -3.29
CA LEU A 21 -17.00 -14.53 -2.32
C LEU A 21 -17.34 -14.92 -0.88
N THR A 22 -18.58 -15.34 -0.62
CA THR A 22 -19.00 -15.77 0.73
C THR A 22 -18.19 -16.98 1.19
N THR A 23 -17.98 -17.98 0.33
CA THR A 23 -17.18 -19.17 0.67
C THR A 23 -15.73 -18.80 0.99
N PHE A 24 -15.13 -17.92 0.18
CA PHE A 24 -13.78 -17.42 0.40
C PHE A 24 -13.67 -16.66 1.73
N ASP A 25 -14.62 -15.76 2.00
CA ASP A 25 -14.65 -14.94 3.21
C ASP A 25 -14.87 -15.77 4.49
N GLU A 26 -15.81 -16.72 4.45
CA GLU A 26 -16.14 -17.61 5.57
C GLU A 26 -14.99 -18.55 5.93
N SER A 27 -14.07 -18.83 5.00
CA SER A 27 -12.85 -19.60 5.29
C SER A 27 -11.95 -18.90 6.30
N LYS A 28 -11.95 -17.56 6.32
CA LYS A 28 -11.06 -16.69 7.13
C LYS A 28 -9.56 -16.97 6.95
N ALA A 29 -9.19 -17.77 5.95
CA ALA A 29 -7.81 -18.19 5.70
C ALA A 29 -7.08 -17.18 4.80
N GLY A 30 -7.85 -16.44 3.99
CA GLY A 30 -7.34 -15.48 3.02
C GLY A 30 -6.70 -16.13 1.80
N VAL A 31 -6.03 -15.32 0.99
CA VAL A 31 -5.36 -15.77 -0.23
C VAL A 31 -4.22 -16.74 0.09
N LYS A 32 -3.47 -16.49 1.16
CA LYS A 32 -2.44 -17.42 1.64
C LYS A 32 -3.01 -18.80 1.95
N GLY A 33 -4.21 -18.86 2.53
CA GLY A 33 -4.90 -20.14 2.76
C GLY A 33 -5.20 -20.93 1.47
N LEU A 34 -5.50 -20.24 0.36
CA LEU A 34 -5.66 -20.89 -0.95
C LEU A 34 -4.34 -21.46 -1.46
N VAL A 35 -3.25 -20.70 -1.31
CA VAL A 35 -1.89 -21.14 -1.69
C VAL A 35 -1.45 -22.34 -0.87
N ASP A 36 -1.68 -22.32 0.45
CA ASP A 36 -1.33 -23.43 1.35
C ASP A 36 -2.15 -24.69 1.06
N ALA A 37 -3.37 -24.54 0.52
CA ALA A 37 -4.19 -25.64 0.03
C ALA A 37 -3.74 -26.20 -1.32
N GLY A 38 -2.69 -25.65 -1.94
CA GLY A 38 -2.12 -26.14 -3.20
C GLY A 38 -2.93 -25.78 -4.43
N VAL A 39 -3.55 -24.59 -4.44
CA VAL A 39 -4.36 -24.14 -5.57
C VAL A 39 -3.54 -24.04 -6.87
N GLU A 40 -3.97 -24.74 -7.93
CA GLU A 40 -3.31 -24.72 -9.24
C GLU A 40 -3.84 -23.64 -10.19
N LYS A 41 -5.05 -23.11 -9.92
CA LYS A 41 -5.71 -22.07 -10.71
C LYS A 41 -6.41 -21.06 -9.82
N ILE A 42 -6.34 -19.78 -10.18
CA ILE A 42 -6.99 -18.74 -9.37
C ILE A 42 -8.52 -18.90 -9.42
N PRO A 43 -9.23 -18.74 -8.30
CA PRO A 43 -10.69 -18.66 -8.30
C PRO A 43 -11.22 -17.51 -9.17
N HIS A 44 -12.46 -17.62 -9.66
CA HIS A 44 -13.00 -16.66 -10.63
C HIS A 44 -13.08 -15.23 -10.08
N ILE A 45 -13.32 -15.07 -8.78
CA ILE A 45 -13.30 -13.77 -8.09
C ILE A 45 -11.98 -12.98 -8.24
N PHE A 46 -10.84 -13.65 -8.49
CA PHE A 46 -9.53 -13.02 -8.68
C PHE A 46 -9.18 -12.76 -10.15
N ASN A 47 -9.93 -13.34 -11.09
CA ASN A 47 -9.63 -13.20 -12.51
C ASN A 47 -9.91 -11.77 -13.00
N CYS A 48 -8.84 -11.05 -13.32
CA CYS A 48 -8.86 -9.68 -13.79
C CYS A 48 -8.80 -9.52 -15.32
N GLU A 49 -8.83 -10.61 -16.09
CA GLU A 49 -8.70 -10.58 -17.56
C GLU A 49 -9.74 -9.66 -18.20
N LYS A 50 -11.00 -9.77 -17.75
CA LYS A 50 -12.12 -8.95 -18.21
C LYS A 50 -11.98 -7.47 -17.87
N PHE A 51 -11.13 -7.14 -16.91
CA PHE A 51 -10.91 -5.76 -16.44
C PHE A 51 -9.79 -5.05 -17.17
N SER A 52 -9.10 -5.74 -18.11
CA SER A 52 -8.13 -5.18 -19.05
C SER A 52 -7.43 -3.95 -18.47
N PHE A 53 -6.71 -4.14 -17.35
CA PHE A 53 -6.01 -3.04 -16.68
C PHE A 53 -4.82 -2.63 -17.54
N ASN A 54 -5.08 -1.88 -18.62
CA ASN A 54 -4.16 -1.47 -19.69
C ASN A 54 -2.80 -2.15 -19.52
N LYS A 55 -2.74 -3.43 -19.96
CA LYS A 55 -1.48 -4.14 -20.12
C LYS A 55 -0.75 -3.38 -21.21
N ASN A 56 -0.13 -2.24 -20.90
CA ASN A 56 0.95 -1.76 -21.72
C ASN A 56 2.02 -2.84 -21.55
N PRO A 57 2.33 -3.61 -22.60
CA PRO A 57 3.55 -4.38 -22.61
C PRO A 57 4.63 -3.31 -22.77
N GLY A 58 5.11 -2.76 -21.65
CA GLY A 58 6.27 -1.89 -21.64
C GLY A 58 7.50 -2.73 -21.97
N THR A 59 7.61 -3.21 -23.21
CA THR A 59 8.82 -3.84 -23.77
C THR A 59 9.91 -2.80 -24.07
N GLY A 60 9.86 -1.64 -23.40
CA GLY A 60 10.90 -0.62 -23.38
C GLY A 60 11.03 -0.14 -21.95
N GLN A 61 12.27 -0.09 -21.45
CA GLN A 61 12.58 0.59 -20.19
C GLN A 61 11.90 1.96 -20.22
N SER A 62 10.93 2.16 -19.33
CA SER A 62 10.38 3.48 -19.09
C SER A 62 11.56 4.40 -18.77
N ARG A 63 11.67 5.55 -19.46
CA ARG A 63 12.72 6.55 -19.16
C ARG A 63 12.49 7.25 -17.83
N PHE A 64 11.39 6.93 -17.19
CA PHE A 64 10.91 7.51 -15.98
C PHE A 64 11.36 6.72 -14.76
N CYS A 65 11.79 7.45 -13.74
CA CYS A 65 11.99 6.94 -12.39
C CYS A 65 11.42 7.94 -11.40
N ILE A 66 10.81 7.45 -10.33
CA ILE A 66 10.38 8.35 -9.27
C ILE A 66 11.61 9.00 -8.62
N PRO A 67 11.53 10.29 -8.22
CA PRO A 67 12.66 10.98 -7.61
C PRO A 67 13.14 10.30 -6.33
N VAL A 68 14.44 10.28 -6.09
CA VAL A 68 15.04 9.87 -4.82
C VAL A 68 15.57 11.11 -4.12
N ILE A 69 15.16 11.32 -2.87
CA ILE A 69 15.50 12.50 -2.08
C ILE A 69 16.30 12.07 -0.86
N ASP A 70 17.48 12.64 -0.71
CA ASP A 70 18.38 12.39 0.42
C ASP A 70 18.03 13.29 1.61
N PHE A 71 17.65 12.69 2.74
CA PHE A 71 17.29 13.39 3.98
C PHE A 71 18.49 13.63 4.89
N GLU A 72 19.71 13.29 4.48
CA GLU A 72 20.90 13.51 5.28
C GLU A 72 21.04 14.97 5.69
N GLY A 73 21.10 15.24 7.00
CA GLY A 73 21.27 16.60 7.52
C GLY A 73 20.03 17.50 7.45
N VAL A 74 18.84 16.95 7.16
CA VAL A 74 17.56 17.67 7.13
C VAL A 74 17.24 18.44 8.42
N HIS A 75 17.79 18.00 9.56
CA HIS A 75 17.62 18.63 10.87
C HIS A 75 18.81 19.49 11.32
N SER A 76 19.99 19.36 10.68
CA SER A 76 21.23 19.98 11.16
C SER A 76 21.82 21.03 10.21
N ARG A 77 21.43 21.03 8.94
CA ARG A 77 21.98 21.91 7.90
C ARG A 77 20.87 22.72 7.22
N PRO A 78 20.74 24.04 7.50
CA PRO A 78 19.68 24.87 6.90
C PRO A 78 19.70 24.90 5.35
N THR A 79 20.89 24.92 4.74
CA THR A 79 21.04 24.87 3.28
C THR A 79 20.49 23.56 2.71
N GLN A 80 20.85 22.43 3.32
CA GLN A 80 20.38 21.10 2.91
C GLN A 80 18.87 20.97 3.07
N ARG A 81 18.31 21.49 4.17
CA ARG A 81 16.86 21.52 4.36
C ARG A 81 16.16 22.27 3.23
N SER A 82 16.67 23.44 2.84
CA SER A 82 16.10 24.21 1.72
C SER A 82 16.13 23.46 0.40
N GLU A 83 17.20 22.72 0.12
CA GLU A 83 17.31 21.87 -1.08
C GLU A 83 16.30 20.72 -1.04
N ILE A 84 16.15 20.06 0.11
CA ILE A 84 15.17 18.98 0.32
C ILE A 84 13.75 19.50 0.14
N VAL A 85 13.43 20.68 0.70
CA VAL A 85 12.12 21.34 0.54
C VAL A 85 11.79 21.57 -0.94
N GLN A 86 12.75 22.08 -1.71
CA GLN A 86 12.56 22.28 -3.14
C GLN A 86 12.40 20.96 -3.91
N ALA A 87 13.19 19.93 -3.58
CA ALA A 87 13.08 18.61 -4.18
C ALA A 87 11.71 17.96 -3.91
N ILE A 88 11.20 18.08 -2.67
CA ILE A 88 9.86 17.61 -2.29
C ILE A 88 8.78 18.36 -3.07
N LEU A 89 8.89 19.69 -3.20
CA LEU A 89 7.94 20.48 -3.99
C LEU A 89 7.86 19.98 -5.43
N ASP A 90 9.01 19.79 -6.06
CA ASP A 90 9.08 19.40 -7.47
C ASP A 90 8.65 17.95 -7.69
N ALA A 91 9.01 17.04 -6.78
CA ALA A 91 8.56 15.65 -6.81
C ALA A 91 7.05 15.55 -6.59
N SER A 92 6.52 16.28 -5.61
CA SER A 92 5.08 16.28 -5.32
C SER A 92 4.29 16.82 -6.52
N LYS A 93 4.74 17.91 -7.14
CA LYS A 93 4.06 18.50 -8.32
C LYS A 93 4.08 17.59 -9.55
N ARG A 94 5.21 16.94 -9.84
CA ARG A 94 5.39 16.15 -11.06
C ARG A 94 4.94 14.69 -10.91
N TRP A 95 5.19 14.11 -9.74
CA TRP A 95 5.03 12.68 -9.49
C TRP A 95 3.97 12.37 -8.44
N GLY A 96 3.74 13.24 -7.46
CA GLY A 96 2.97 12.86 -6.26
C GLY A 96 3.60 11.71 -5.46
N PHE A 97 4.81 11.27 -5.85
CA PHE A 97 5.57 10.14 -5.34
C PHE A 97 7.06 10.48 -5.31
N PHE A 98 7.78 10.00 -4.32
CA PHE A 98 9.25 10.03 -4.25
C PHE A 98 9.78 8.97 -3.28
N GLN A 99 11.03 8.55 -3.44
CA GLN A 99 11.74 7.75 -2.44
C GLN A 99 12.53 8.68 -1.52
N VAL A 100 12.63 8.31 -0.25
CA VAL A 100 13.51 8.96 0.72
C VAL A 100 14.58 7.99 1.19
N ILE A 101 15.82 8.49 1.27
CA ILE A 101 16.98 7.78 1.84
C ILE A 101 17.59 8.62 2.97
N ASN A 102 18.41 8.00 3.82
CA ASN A 102 19.04 8.67 4.98
C ASN A 102 18.01 9.39 5.89
N HIS A 103 16.79 8.84 5.98
CA HIS A 103 15.67 9.39 6.76
C HIS A 103 15.80 9.11 8.28
N GLY A 104 16.89 8.47 8.72
CA GLY A 104 17.21 8.26 10.14
C GLY A 104 16.59 7.03 10.80
N ILE A 105 15.72 6.28 10.11
CA ILE A 105 15.17 5.03 10.63
C ILE A 105 16.18 3.90 10.36
N PRO A 106 16.60 3.12 11.36
CA PRO A 106 17.57 2.04 11.17
C PRO A 106 17.07 0.99 10.17
N THR A 107 17.89 0.63 9.19
CA THR A 107 17.56 -0.40 8.19
C THR A 107 17.19 -1.74 8.84
N SER A 108 17.82 -2.10 9.95
CA SER A 108 17.48 -3.31 10.72
C SER A 108 16.04 -3.30 11.26
N LEU A 109 15.49 -2.13 11.56
CA LEU A 109 14.09 -1.99 11.98
C LEU A 109 13.14 -2.19 10.80
N LEU A 110 13.50 -1.65 9.63
CA LEU A 110 12.75 -1.84 8.38
C LEU A 110 12.73 -3.32 7.97
N ASP A 111 13.89 -3.96 7.93
CA ASP A 111 14.02 -5.40 7.63
C ASP A 111 13.23 -6.25 8.64
N GLY A 112 13.32 -5.90 9.93
CA GLY A 112 12.55 -6.55 10.99
C GLY A 112 11.05 -6.39 10.80
N MET A 113 10.58 -5.24 10.32
CA MET A 113 9.15 -4.99 10.09
C MET A 113 8.63 -5.84 8.91
N ILE A 114 9.37 -5.89 7.80
CA ILE A 114 9.06 -6.78 6.66
C ILE A 114 9.00 -8.24 7.13
N GLN A 115 10.02 -8.69 7.86
CA GLN A 115 10.07 -10.05 8.38
C GLN A 115 8.94 -10.32 9.38
N GLY A 116 8.58 -9.37 10.23
CA GLY A 116 7.50 -9.49 11.21
C GLY A 116 6.13 -9.69 10.53
N ILE A 117 5.81 -8.87 9.53
CA ILE A 117 4.57 -9.01 8.74
C ILE A 117 4.56 -10.34 8.01
N ARG A 118 5.65 -10.71 7.32
CA ARG A 118 5.77 -12.00 6.65
C ARG A 118 5.56 -13.16 7.63
N SER A 119 6.19 -13.10 8.79
CA SER A 119 6.10 -14.15 9.82
C SER A 119 4.68 -14.33 10.33
N PHE A 120 3.87 -13.26 10.41
CA PHE A 120 2.45 -13.36 10.72
C PHE A 120 1.66 -14.09 9.63
N HIS A 121 1.84 -13.69 8.37
CA HIS A 121 1.09 -14.27 7.25
C HIS A 121 1.45 -15.74 7.00
N GLU A 122 2.68 -16.14 7.32
CA GLU A 122 3.17 -17.52 7.26
C GLU A 122 2.76 -18.40 8.46
N GLN A 123 2.05 -17.86 9.47
CA GLN A 123 1.48 -18.70 10.53
C GLN A 123 0.30 -19.53 10.02
N ASP A 124 -0.01 -20.60 10.77
CA ASP A 124 -1.21 -21.41 10.56
C ASP A 124 -2.47 -20.53 10.54
N SER A 125 -3.39 -20.87 9.64
CA SER A 125 -4.66 -20.15 9.47
C SER A 125 -5.47 -20.06 10.76
N GLU A 126 -5.34 -21.02 11.68
CA GLU A 126 -6.00 -20.98 12.99
C GLU A 126 -5.58 -19.77 13.83
N VAL A 127 -4.29 -19.41 13.81
CA VAL A 127 -3.75 -18.25 14.55
C VAL A 127 -4.22 -16.95 13.92
N LYS A 128 -4.16 -16.87 12.58
CA LYS A 128 -4.58 -15.67 11.83
C LYS A 128 -6.08 -15.41 11.96
N ARG A 129 -6.90 -16.47 12.09
CA ARG A 129 -8.36 -16.40 12.20
C ARG A 129 -8.84 -15.57 13.39
N ASP A 130 -8.08 -15.53 14.49
CA ASP A 130 -8.43 -14.73 15.68
C ASP A 130 -8.37 -13.22 15.42
N PHE A 131 -7.61 -12.80 14.40
CA PHE A 131 -7.54 -11.42 13.93
C PHE A 131 -8.54 -11.14 12.81
N TYR A 132 -9.16 -12.19 12.23
CA TYR A 132 -10.01 -12.03 11.06
C TYR A 132 -11.28 -11.23 11.39
N THR A 133 -11.50 -10.13 10.69
CA THR A 133 -12.74 -9.35 10.81
C THR A 133 -13.02 -8.55 9.55
N ARG A 134 -14.31 -8.37 9.24
CA ARG A 134 -14.77 -7.33 8.30
C ARG A 134 -15.35 -6.10 8.98
N ASP A 135 -15.57 -6.17 10.30
CA ASP A 135 -15.93 -4.98 11.07
C ASP A 135 -14.67 -4.23 11.47
N ILE A 136 -14.18 -3.42 10.53
CA ILE A 136 -12.92 -2.70 10.64
C ILE A 136 -12.97 -1.52 11.63
N ASN A 137 -14.17 -1.09 12.05
CA ASN A 137 -14.33 0.03 12.97
C ASN A 137 -14.38 -0.42 14.43
N GLN A 138 -14.61 -1.71 14.69
CA GLN A 138 -14.70 -2.26 16.05
C GLN A 138 -13.38 -2.79 16.62
N ARG A 139 -12.36 -2.98 15.78
CA ARG A 139 -11.08 -3.56 16.19
C ARG A 139 -9.92 -2.69 15.75
N LYS A 140 -8.92 -2.54 16.63
CA LYS A 140 -7.68 -1.81 16.34
C LYS A 140 -6.64 -2.65 15.60
N VAL A 141 -6.78 -3.98 15.64
CA VAL A 141 -5.97 -4.95 14.90
C VAL A 141 -6.90 -5.83 14.08
N ILE A 142 -6.67 -5.88 12.77
CA ILE A 142 -7.53 -6.58 11.82
C ILE A 142 -6.71 -7.42 10.86
N TYR A 143 -7.20 -8.61 10.53
CA TYR A 143 -6.72 -9.41 9.41
C TYR A 143 -7.88 -9.62 8.45
N LEU A 144 -7.66 -9.40 7.15
CA LEU A 144 -8.68 -9.65 6.13
C LEU A 144 -8.06 -9.68 4.73
N SER A 145 -8.79 -10.26 3.80
CA SER A 145 -8.51 -10.18 2.37
C SER A 145 -9.49 -9.20 1.74
N ASN A 146 -8.95 -8.10 1.20
CA ASN A 146 -9.67 -7.01 0.52
C ASN A 146 -10.74 -6.30 1.38
N PHE A 147 -10.54 -5.02 1.66
CA PHE A 147 -11.50 -4.20 2.42
C PHE A 147 -12.87 -4.12 1.72
N ASP A 148 -12.84 -4.04 0.39
CA ASP A 148 -13.96 -3.86 -0.51
C ASP A 148 -14.44 -5.17 -1.16
N LEU A 149 -14.15 -6.35 -0.58
CA LEU A 149 -14.40 -7.68 -1.19
C LEU A 149 -15.77 -7.81 -1.88
N TYR A 150 -16.84 -7.32 -1.23
CA TYR A 150 -18.21 -7.44 -1.73
C TYR A 150 -18.65 -6.30 -2.67
N GLN A 151 -17.87 -5.22 -2.76
CA GLN A 151 -18.15 -4.07 -3.64
C GLN A 151 -17.27 -4.07 -4.89
N ALA A 152 -16.01 -4.50 -4.75
CA ALA A 152 -15.04 -4.51 -5.82
C ALA A 152 -15.47 -5.47 -6.94
N PRO A 153 -15.25 -5.10 -8.21
CA PRO A 153 -15.61 -5.95 -9.33
C PRO A 153 -14.61 -7.12 -9.52
N VAL A 154 -13.40 -6.98 -8.99
CA VAL A 154 -12.34 -8.01 -8.89
C VAL A 154 -11.78 -8.02 -7.48
N THR A 155 -11.44 -9.20 -6.99
CA THR A 155 -10.73 -9.38 -5.73
C THR A 155 -9.23 -9.38 -5.98
N ASN A 156 -8.48 -8.62 -5.20
CA ASN A 156 -7.02 -8.61 -5.28
C ASN A 156 -6.41 -9.86 -4.65
N TRP A 157 -5.34 -10.38 -5.23
CA TRP A 157 -4.59 -11.52 -4.70
C TRP A 157 -3.64 -11.09 -3.57
N ARG A 158 -4.24 -10.64 -2.47
CA ARG A 158 -3.55 -10.03 -1.33
C ARG A 158 -4.30 -10.25 -0.02
N ASP A 159 -3.54 -10.48 1.04
CA ASP A 159 -4.00 -10.43 2.43
C ASP A 159 -3.45 -9.19 3.13
N THR A 160 -4.19 -8.67 4.12
CA THR A 160 -3.81 -7.46 4.85
C THR A 160 -3.94 -7.68 6.35
N LEU A 161 -2.87 -7.36 7.07
CA LEU A 161 -2.87 -7.15 8.52
C LEU A 161 -2.83 -5.66 8.81
N GLY A 162 -3.84 -5.10 9.48
CA GLY A 162 -3.98 -3.67 9.75
C GLY A 162 -3.87 -3.34 11.23
N PHE A 163 -3.29 -2.18 11.54
CA PHE A 163 -3.10 -1.65 12.89
C PHE A 163 -3.46 -0.17 12.96
N ALA A 164 -4.47 0.18 13.76
CA ALA A 164 -4.78 1.56 14.13
C ALA A 164 -3.89 1.99 15.31
N MET A 165 -2.74 2.61 15.02
CA MET A 165 -1.72 2.94 16.03
C MET A 165 -1.97 4.30 16.71
N GLU A 166 -2.80 5.16 16.13
CA GLU A 166 -3.15 6.46 16.70
C GLU A 166 -4.60 6.81 16.35
N PRO A 167 -5.33 7.54 17.22
CA PRO A 167 -4.86 8.14 18.47
C PRO A 167 -4.87 7.18 19.68
N ASP A 168 -5.52 6.03 19.55
CA ASP A 168 -5.71 5.05 20.63
C ASP A 168 -5.14 3.70 20.20
N PRO A 169 -3.81 3.46 20.37
CA PRO A 169 -3.16 2.23 19.93
C PRO A 169 -3.74 0.98 20.60
N PRO A 170 -3.55 -0.22 20.00
CA PRO A 170 -3.85 -1.47 20.67
C PRO A 170 -2.96 -1.67 21.90
N SER A 171 -3.47 -2.38 22.90
CA SER A 171 -2.64 -2.92 23.97
C SER A 171 -1.61 -3.92 23.43
N ARG A 172 -0.54 -4.22 24.20
CA ARG A 172 0.47 -5.19 23.77
C ARG A 172 -0.16 -6.54 23.47
N GLU A 173 -1.10 -6.97 24.30
CA GLU A 173 -1.74 -8.28 24.25
C GLU A 173 -2.60 -8.45 22.99
N GLU A 174 -3.15 -7.35 22.46
CA GLU A 174 -3.91 -7.34 21.20
C GLU A 174 -3.01 -7.48 19.96
N LEU A 175 -1.70 -7.19 20.06
CA LEU A 175 -0.78 -7.27 18.94
C LEU A 175 -0.26 -8.71 18.74
N PRO A 176 -0.13 -9.19 17.49
CA PRO A 176 0.44 -10.50 17.21
C PRO A 176 1.88 -10.61 17.74
N ASN A 177 2.15 -11.67 18.50
CA ASN A 177 3.45 -11.89 19.15
C ASN A 177 4.63 -11.76 18.18
N VAL A 178 4.49 -12.26 16.96
CA VAL A 178 5.56 -12.36 15.95
C VAL A 178 6.05 -11.01 15.40
N CYS A 179 5.21 -9.97 15.46
CA CYS A 179 5.56 -8.64 14.93
C CYS A 179 5.39 -7.51 15.96
N ARG A 180 4.96 -7.83 17.20
CA ARG A 180 4.60 -6.85 18.23
C ARG A 180 5.68 -5.81 18.50
N ASP A 181 6.88 -6.26 18.89
CA ASP A 181 7.92 -5.35 19.37
C ASP A 181 8.46 -4.46 18.25
N VAL A 182 8.68 -5.06 17.08
CA VAL A 182 9.14 -4.33 15.90
C VAL A 182 8.09 -3.33 15.41
N LEU A 183 6.80 -3.69 15.42
CA LEU A 183 5.71 -2.79 15.04
C LEU A 183 5.63 -1.58 15.95
N ILE A 184 5.74 -1.76 17.28
CA ILE A 184 5.67 -0.66 18.25
C ILE A 184 6.81 0.35 18.02
N GLU A 185 8.02 -0.13 17.75
CA GLU A 185 9.14 0.77 17.50
C GLU A 185 9.06 1.40 16.10
N TYR A 186 8.70 0.60 15.08
CA TYR A 186 8.48 1.07 13.72
C TYR A 186 7.41 2.17 13.66
N SER A 187 6.29 2.01 14.38
CA SER A 187 5.20 2.99 14.39
C SER A 187 5.64 4.34 14.94
N LYS A 188 6.49 4.37 15.96
CA LYS A 188 7.03 5.62 16.52
C LYS A 188 7.95 6.32 15.52
N GLN A 189 8.87 5.56 14.92
CA GLN A 189 9.85 6.10 13.97
C GLN A 189 9.17 6.62 12.70
N VAL A 190 8.22 5.86 12.14
CA VAL A 190 7.49 6.27 10.93
C VAL A 190 6.55 7.45 11.20
N LYS A 191 5.93 7.53 12.39
CA LYS A 191 5.14 8.70 12.80
C LYS A 191 6.00 9.95 12.83
N GLN A 192 7.18 9.87 13.44
CA GLN A 192 8.10 10.99 13.53
C GLN A 192 8.60 11.42 12.13
N LEU A 193 8.91 10.47 11.25
CA LEU A 193 9.25 10.75 9.87
C LEU A 193 8.08 11.43 9.12
N GLY A 194 6.85 10.95 9.29
CA GLY A 194 5.66 11.56 8.71
C GLY A 194 5.46 13.01 9.14
N ILE A 195 5.67 13.32 10.43
CA ILE A 195 5.65 14.69 10.94
C ILE A 195 6.71 15.55 10.25
N THR A 196 7.95 15.04 10.12
CA THR A 196 9.02 15.76 9.42
C THR A 196 8.70 15.99 7.94
N ILE A 197 8.11 15.02 7.25
CA ILE A 197 7.68 15.19 5.85
C ILE A 197 6.58 16.25 5.75
N PHE A 198 5.61 16.25 6.66
CA PHE A 198 4.60 17.30 6.71
C PHE A 198 5.22 18.70 6.90
N GLU A 199 6.20 18.84 7.81
CA GLU A 199 6.92 20.11 8.01
C GLU A 199 7.61 20.59 6.71
N LEU A 200 8.26 19.68 6.00
CA LEU A 200 8.94 19.98 4.74
C LEU A 200 7.95 20.35 3.63
N ILE A 201 6.81 19.66 3.54
CA ILE A 201 5.72 20.00 2.61
C ILE A 201 5.15 21.38 2.95
N ALA A 202 4.96 21.69 4.24
CA ALA A 202 4.45 23.00 4.65
C ALA A 202 5.41 24.12 4.22
N GLU A 203 6.72 23.95 4.45
CA GLU A 203 7.74 24.89 3.98
C GLU A 203 7.76 25.02 2.45
N ALA A 204 7.61 23.91 1.72
CA ALA A 204 7.55 23.90 0.26
C ALA A 204 6.36 24.71 -0.28
N LEU A 205 5.31 24.86 0.51
CA LEU A 205 4.12 25.65 0.20
C LEU A 205 4.19 27.09 0.73
N GLY A 206 5.31 27.49 1.35
CA GLY A 206 5.47 28.80 1.99
C GLY A 206 4.68 28.95 3.29
N LEU A 207 4.30 27.84 3.92
CA LEU A 207 3.61 27.81 5.20
C LEU A 207 4.59 27.64 6.36
N LYS A 208 4.11 27.84 7.59
CA LYS A 208 4.89 27.51 8.79
C LYS A 208 5.08 25.99 8.89
N PRO A 209 6.25 25.49 9.33
CA PRO A 209 6.52 24.05 9.40
C PRO A 209 5.46 23.28 10.21
N ASN A 210 4.91 23.88 11.27
CA ASN A 210 3.93 23.25 12.14
C ASN A 210 2.47 23.34 11.64
N TYR A 211 2.21 23.89 10.44
CA TYR A 211 0.86 24.13 9.92
C TYR A 211 -0.03 22.88 9.94
N PHE A 212 0.43 21.77 9.35
CA PHE A 212 -0.35 20.53 9.29
C PHE A 212 -0.53 19.87 10.67
N LYS A 213 0.44 20.08 11.58
CA LYS A 213 0.33 19.62 12.96
C LYS A 213 -0.77 20.36 13.71
N GLU A 214 -0.88 21.67 13.54
CA GLU A 214 -1.96 22.49 14.13
C GLU A 214 -3.35 22.12 13.58
N MET A 215 -3.40 21.53 12.39
CA MET A 215 -4.64 21.04 11.76
C MET A 215 -4.95 19.57 12.04
N ASP A 216 -4.21 18.90 12.93
CA ASP A 216 -4.40 17.49 13.28
C ASP A 216 -4.16 16.50 12.10
N TYR A 217 -3.42 16.87 11.04
CA TYR A 217 -3.23 16.00 9.86
C TYR A 217 -2.39 14.75 10.19
N ALA A 218 -1.50 14.84 11.18
CA ALA A 218 -0.68 13.73 11.67
C ALA A 218 -1.29 13.02 12.91
N LYS A 219 -2.59 13.20 13.17
CA LYS A 219 -3.26 12.66 14.36
C LYS A 219 -3.55 11.17 14.29
N HIS A 220 -3.79 10.65 13.10
CA HIS A 220 -4.12 9.24 12.88
C HIS A 220 -2.95 8.55 12.20
N LEU A 221 -2.69 7.31 12.59
CA LEU A 221 -1.67 6.45 12.00
C LEU A 221 -2.27 5.06 11.83
N LEU A 222 -2.45 4.68 10.57
CA LEU A 222 -2.84 3.34 10.17
C LEU A 222 -1.61 2.66 9.53
N ILE A 223 -1.27 1.47 9.99
CA ILE A 223 -0.22 0.64 9.38
C ILE A 223 -0.89 -0.56 8.74
N LEU A 224 -0.61 -0.79 7.46
CA LEU A 224 -1.11 -1.93 6.71
C LEU A 224 0.07 -2.81 6.27
N GLY A 225 0.13 -4.02 6.82
CA GLY A 225 1.03 -5.09 6.41
C GLY A 225 0.38 -5.94 5.32
N HIS A 226 0.56 -5.51 4.08
CA HIS A 226 0.13 -6.27 2.91
C HIS A 226 1.03 -7.49 2.67
N TYR A 227 0.42 -8.58 2.23
CA TYR A 227 1.11 -9.79 1.82
C TYR A 227 0.55 -10.28 0.50
N TYR A 228 1.45 -10.57 -0.43
CA TYR A 228 1.17 -10.98 -1.79
C TYR A 228 1.72 -12.40 -1.98
N PRO A 229 0.94 -13.44 -1.66
CA PRO A 229 1.35 -14.82 -1.88
C PRO A 229 1.68 -15.09 -3.34
N THR A 230 2.48 -16.13 -3.60
CA THR A 230 2.71 -16.62 -4.96
C THR A 230 1.39 -16.89 -5.67
N CYS A 231 1.28 -16.46 -6.93
CA CYS A 231 0.09 -16.63 -7.75
C CYS A 231 0.35 -17.67 -8.87
N PRO A 232 -0.51 -18.69 -9.04
CA PRO A 232 -0.34 -19.69 -10.10
C PRO A 232 -0.62 -19.13 -11.51
N GLU A 233 -1.45 -18.09 -11.63
CA GLU A 233 -1.83 -17.44 -12.89
C GLU A 233 -1.65 -15.91 -12.77
N PRO A 234 -0.41 -15.41 -12.63
CA PRO A 234 -0.10 -13.98 -12.37
C PRO A 234 -0.63 -13.04 -13.46
N GLU A 235 -0.76 -13.52 -14.71
CA GLU A 235 -1.24 -12.75 -15.84
C GLU A 235 -2.75 -12.51 -15.81
N LEU A 236 -3.46 -13.25 -14.93
CA LEU A 236 -4.89 -13.18 -14.68
C LEU A 236 -5.22 -12.57 -13.31
N ALA A 237 -4.23 -12.25 -12.47
CA ALA A 237 -4.43 -11.69 -11.14
C ALA A 237 -3.73 -10.33 -10.97
N ILE A 238 -4.12 -9.59 -9.94
CA ILE A 238 -3.47 -8.34 -9.55
C ILE A 238 -3.35 -8.26 -8.02
N GLY A 239 -2.22 -7.77 -7.53
CA GLY A 239 -1.95 -7.69 -6.09
C GLY A 239 -2.65 -6.52 -5.45
N THR A 240 -2.61 -5.35 -6.10
CA THR A 240 -3.43 -4.21 -5.74
C THR A 240 -3.89 -3.51 -7.01
N THR A 241 -5.20 -3.33 -7.18
CA THR A 241 -5.82 -2.59 -8.27
C THR A 241 -5.41 -1.13 -8.25
N SER A 242 -5.40 -0.49 -9.42
CA SER A 242 -5.16 0.96 -9.52
C SER A 242 -6.13 1.73 -8.64
N HIS A 243 -5.62 2.57 -7.75
CA HIS A 243 -6.40 3.41 -6.84
C HIS A 243 -5.70 4.74 -6.57
N SER A 244 -6.30 5.59 -5.76
CA SER A 244 -5.63 6.72 -5.11
C SER A 244 -5.81 6.55 -3.61
N ASP A 245 -4.82 6.98 -2.82
CA ASP A 245 -4.90 6.86 -1.37
C ASP A 245 -5.79 7.96 -0.79
N ASN A 246 -6.81 7.55 -0.05
CA ASN A 246 -7.73 8.47 0.64
C ASN A 246 -7.19 8.87 2.02
N ASP A 247 -5.97 9.37 2.04
CA ASP A 247 -5.28 9.88 3.22
C ASP A 247 -4.58 11.23 2.90
N PHE A 248 -3.76 11.73 3.82
CA PHE A 248 -2.91 12.90 3.57
C PHE A 248 -1.54 12.52 3.00
N LEU A 249 -0.97 11.43 3.52
CA LEU A 249 0.40 11.02 3.25
C LEU A 249 0.54 9.52 3.55
N THR A 250 0.99 8.75 2.56
CA THR A 250 1.42 7.37 2.79
C THR A 250 2.94 7.28 2.76
N ILE A 251 3.48 6.47 3.68
CA ILE A 251 4.90 6.09 3.74
C ILE A 251 4.96 4.57 3.60
N LEU A 252 5.43 4.11 2.44
CA LEU A 252 5.47 2.72 2.05
C LEU A 252 6.89 2.16 2.21
N LEU A 253 6.97 1.10 3.01
CA LEU A 253 8.11 0.19 3.07
C LEU A 253 7.82 -1.01 2.19
N GLN A 254 8.68 -1.28 1.20
CA GLN A 254 8.59 -2.45 0.32
C GLN A 254 9.77 -3.39 0.55
N ASP A 255 9.61 -4.65 0.17
CA ASP A 255 10.71 -5.60 0.12
C ASP A 255 11.57 -5.42 -1.14
N ASN A 256 12.51 -6.34 -1.36
CA ASN A 256 13.41 -6.30 -2.52
C ASN A 256 12.84 -7.00 -3.76
N ILE A 257 11.59 -7.49 -3.72
CA ILE A 257 10.91 -8.09 -4.89
C ILE A 257 10.25 -6.98 -5.71
N GLY A 258 9.62 -6.02 -5.04
CA GLY A 258 8.97 -4.87 -5.68
C GLY A 258 7.57 -5.21 -6.18
N GLY A 259 7.23 -4.75 -7.38
CA GLY A 259 5.89 -4.94 -7.99
C GLY A 259 5.01 -3.70 -7.93
N LEU A 260 5.39 -2.67 -7.17
CA LEU A 260 4.74 -1.36 -7.22
C LEU A 260 4.97 -0.69 -8.58
N GLN A 261 3.87 -0.25 -9.18
CA GLN A 261 3.87 0.61 -10.35
C GLN A 261 3.08 1.88 -10.06
N VAL A 262 3.56 3.01 -10.57
CA VAL A 262 2.87 4.30 -10.50
C VAL A 262 2.45 4.74 -11.89
N LEU A 263 1.24 5.27 -12.04
CA LEU A 263 0.80 5.87 -13.29
C LEU A 263 1.40 7.27 -13.43
N HIS A 264 2.23 7.51 -14.43
CA HIS A 264 2.79 8.82 -14.75
C HIS A 264 2.71 9.08 -16.25
N GLU A 265 2.16 10.23 -16.67
CA GLU A 265 1.96 10.59 -18.09
C GLU A 265 1.29 9.47 -18.92
N ASN A 266 0.25 8.83 -18.36
CA ASN A 266 -0.47 7.69 -18.95
C ASN A 266 0.38 6.42 -19.17
N GLN A 267 1.53 6.32 -18.49
CA GLN A 267 2.41 5.16 -18.51
C GLN A 267 2.54 4.58 -17.10
N TRP A 268 2.44 3.27 -16.98
CA TRP A 268 2.80 2.58 -15.74
C TRP A 268 4.32 2.51 -15.64
N VAL A 269 4.86 3.05 -14.55
CA VAL A 269 6.30 3.12 -14.27
C VAL A 269 6.59 2.23 -13.07
N ASP A 270 7.49 1.25 -13.23
CA ASP A 270 7.95 0.42 -12.12
C ASP A 270 8.74 1.26 -11.11
N VAL A 271 8.43 1.08 -9.83
CA VAL A 271 9.23 1.65 -8.75
C VAL A 271 10.28 0.63 -8.34
N ILE A 272 11.53 0.89 -8.72
CA ILE A 272 12.66 0.02 -8.39
C ILE A 272 12.90 0.05 -6.88
N PRO A 273 12.86 -1.11 -6.17
CA PRO A 273 13.17 -1.16 -4.75
C PRO A 273 14.59 -0.72 -4.45
N LEU A 274 14.73 0.17 -3.47
CA LEU A 274 16.01 0.57 -2.90
C LEU A 274 16.05 0.12 -1.44
N HIS A 275 17.03 -0.73 -1.10
CA HIS A 275 17.14 -1.25 0.27
C HIS A 275 17.32 -0.12 1.27
N GLY A 276 16.49 -0.11 2.31
CA GLY A 276 16.47 0.93 3.33
C GLY A 276 15.87 2.26 2.89
N ALA A 277 15.30 2.37 1.68
CA ALA A 277 14.51 3.53 1.29
C ALA A 277 13.03 3.35 1.65
N LEU A 278 12.33 4.47 1.82
CA LEU A 278 10.87 4.51 1.97
C LEU A 278 10.29 5.29 0.81
N ILE A 279 9.17 4.81 0.26
CA ILE A 279 8.41 5.55 -0.75
C ILE A 279 7.40 6.42 -0.03
N VAL A 280 7.27 7.66 -0.47
CA VAL A 280 6.30 8.62 0.04
C VAL A 280 5.36 9.00 -1.09
N ASN A 281 4.06 9.00 -0.82
CA ASN A 281 3.06 9.50 -1.75
C ASN A 281 2.06 10.44 -1.09
N ILE A 282 1.59 11.39 -1.88
CA ILE A 282 0.65 12.41 -1.46
C ILE A 282 -0.77 11.89 -1.66
N GLY A 283 -1.51 11.72 -0.56
CA GLY A 283 -2.89 11.26 -0.61
C GLY A 283 -3.89 12.33 -1.07
N GLU A 284 -5.10 11.90 -1.43
CA GLU A 284 -6.15 12.76 -1.99
C GLU A 284 -6.58 13.89 -1.05
N LEU A 285 -6.56 13.66 0.27
CA LEU A 285 -6.97 14.68 1.24
C LEU A 285 -6.00 15.86 1.28
N LEU A 286 -4.73 15.62 0.97
CA LEU A 286 -3.75 16.70 0.88
C LEU A 286 -3.86 17.42 -0.47
N GLN A 287 -4.55 16.89 -1.49
CA GLN A 287 -4.61 17.49 -2.83
C GLN A 287 -5.76 18.49 -3.03
N VAL A 288 -6.57 18.79 -2.00
CA VAL A 288 -7.76 19.65 -2.13
C VAL A 288 -7.37 21.14 -2.29
N PRO A 289 -7.92 21.89 -3.27
CA PRO A 289 -7.68 23.33 -3.43
C PRO A 289 -8.15 24.14 -2.20
N PRO A 290 -7.54 25.32 -1.90
CA PRO A 290 -6.64 26.11 -2.74
C PRO A 290 -5.16 25.76 -2.62
N LEU A 291 -4.79 24.75 -1.81
CA LEU A 291 -3.38 24.51 -1.48
C LEU A 291 -2.58 23.78 -2.58
N PHE A 292 -3.20 23.10 -3.55
CA PHE A 292 -2.45 22.22 -4.46
C PHE A 292 -2.92 22.18 -5.92
N LEU A 293 -1.93 22.27 -6.82
CA LEU A 293 -1.87 21.58 -8.11
C LEU A 293 -0.80 20.50 -7.97
N ILE A 294 -1.18 19.35 -7.41
CA ILE A 294 -0.34 18.14 -7.34
C ILE A 294 -0.86 17.13 -8.35
N CYS A 295 0.06 16.42 -9.01
CA CYS A 295 -0.29 15.33 -9.92
C CYS A 295 -1.01 14.21 -9.16
N ARG A 296 -2.20 13.85 -9.66
CA ARG A 296 -2.90 12.62 -9.27
C ARG A 296 -2.27 11.44 -9.98
N ASN A 297 -1.55 10.61 -9.23
CA ASN A 297 -0.99 9.37 -9.76
C ASN A 297 -1.51 8.19 -8.94
N SER A 298 -1.91 7.14 -9.66
CA SER A 298 -2.47 5.94 -9.05
C SER A 298 -1.42 4.86 -8.92
N PRO A 299 -1.18 4.28 -7.72
CA PRO A 299 -0.38 3.09 -7.58
C PRO A 299 -1.18 1.82 -7.92
N ARG A 300 -0.47 0.79 -8.40
CA ARG A 300 -0.94 -0.60 -8.45
C ARG A 300 0.21 -1.54 -8.09
N VAL A 301 -0.10 -2.76 -7.66
CA VAL A 301 0.90 -3.81 -7.41
C VAL A 301 0.64 -4.99 -8.35
N ASN A 302 1.63 -5.31 -9.18
CA ASN A 302 1.60 -6.51 -10.04
C ASN A 302 2.12 -7.73 -9.27
N HIS A 303 1.67 -8.91 -9.69
CA HIS A 303 2.21 -10.16 -9.13
C HIS A 303 3.50 -10.58 -9.80
N ASP A 304 4.43 -11.05 -8.96
CA ASP A 304 5.53 -11.92 -9.35
C ASP A 304 5.14 -13.40 -9.08
N THR A 305 5.65 -14.29 -9.92
CA THR A 305 5.41 -15.75 -9.90
C THR A 305 6.34 -16.50 -8.96
N GLN A 306 7.47 -15.93 -8.57
CA GLN A 306 8.57 -16.74 -8.04
C GLN A 306 8.70 -16.68 -6.53
N LYS A 307 8.23 -15.61 -5.88
CA LYS A 307 8.37 -15.40 -4.44
C LYS A 307 7.20 -14.59 -3.88
N PRO A 308 6.75 -14.88 -2.65
CA PRO A 308 5.79 -14.01 -1.99
C PRO A 308 6.45 -12.69 -1.58
N SER A 309 5.70 -11.59 -1.71
CA SER A 309 6.10 -10.23 -1.31
C SER A 309 5.37 -9.82 -0.04
#